data_AF-A0A917WVR8-F1
#
_entry.id   AF-A0A917WVR8-F1
#
_cell.length_a   1.000
_cell.length_b   1.000
_cell.length_c   1.000
_cell.angle_alpha   90.00
_cell.angle_beta   90.00
_cell.angle_gamma   90.00
#
_symmetry.space_group_name_H-M   'P 1'
#
loop_
_entity.id
_entity.type
_entity.pdbx_description
1 polymer ?
#
loop_
_entity_poly.entity_id
_entity_poly.type
_entity_poly.pdbx_seq_one_letter_code
_entity_poly.pdbx_strand_id
1 'polypeptide(L)'
;MRLDDLAARLEAAGDELAATSTTMGLIDPGAAVLAADAPGGLGDLARDLHRDLTTALVARGRESAAHGARLADTAHTLRLVAANYREADD
;
A
#
# COMPACT_ATOMS: atom_id res chain seq x y z
N MET A 1 3.09 18.72 -19.76
CA MET A 1 2.49 17.44 -19.32
C MET A 1 0.98 17.63 -19.41
N ARG A 2 0.26 16.85 -20.24
CA ARG A 2 -1.21 16.95 -20.35
C ARG A 2 -1.83 16.33 -19.10
N LEU A 3 -2.99 16.82 -18.64
CA LEU A 3 -3.66 16.33 -17.43
C LEU A 3 -3.90 14.81 -17.46
N ASP A 4 -4.16 14.25 -18.65
CA ASP A 4 -4.34 12.81 -18.86
C ASP A 4 -3.07 11.99 -18.57
N ASP A 5 -1.88 12.53 -18.89
CA ASP A 5 -0.59 11.87 -18.61
C ASP A 5 -0.31 11.82 -17.11
N LEU A 6 -0.63 12.91 -16.39
CA LEU A 6 -0.54 12.93 -14.94
C LEU A 6 -1.54 11.95 -14.30
N ALA A 7 -2.79 11.92 -14.79
CA ALA A 7 -3.80 10.98 -14.31
C ALA A 7 -3.36 9.52 -14.50
N ALA A 8 -2.79 9.16 -15.66
CA ALA A 8 -2.27 7.82 -15.92
C ALA A 8 -1.12 7.43 -14.96
N ARG A 9 -0.20 8.37 -14.68
CA ARG A 9 0.91 8.14 -13.74
C ARG A 9 0.42 7.96 -12.30
N LEU A 10 -0.60 8.70 -11.89
CA LEU A 10 -1.19 8.56 -10.55
C LEU A 10 -1.94 7.23 -10.41
N GLU A 11 -2.65 6.79 -11.44
CA GLU A 11 -3.31 5.48 -11.46
C GLU A 11 -2.28 4.35 -11.37
N ALA A 12 -1.22 4.38 -12.18
CA ALA A 12 -0.15 3.39 -12.12
C ALA A 12 0.53 3.33 -10.74
N ALA A 13 0.80 4.48 -10.12
CA ALA A 13 1.35 4.54 -8.77
C ALA A 13 0.34 4.03 -7.72
N GLY A 14 -0.95 4.28 -7.91
CA GLY A 14 -2.02 3.76 -7.06
C GLY A 14 -2.11 2.24 -7.13
N ASP A 15 -2.03 1.67 -8.33
CA ASP A 15 -2.02 0.23 -8.57
C ASP A 15 -0.80 -0.44 -7.93
N GLU A 16 0.38 0.17 -8.04
CA GLU A 16 1.60 -0.33 -7.40
C GLU A 16 1.46 -0.37 -5.86
N LEU A 17 0.85 0.65 -5.27
CA LEU A 17 0.58 0.67 -3.83
C LEU A 17 -0.47 -0.37 -3.39
N ALA A 18 -1.50 -0.60 -4.21
CA ALA A 18 -2.50 -1.64 -3.96
C ALA A 18 -1.90 -3.05 -4.07
N ALA A 19 -1.06 -3.28 -5.09
CA ALA A 19 -0.31 -4.52 -5.24
C ALA A 19 0.63 -4.75 -4.06
N THR A 20 1.40 -3.72 -3.66
CA THR A 20 2.29 -3.76 -2.50
C THR A 20 1.54 -4.08 -1.20
N SER A 21 0.35 -3.48 -0.99
CA SER A 21 -0.52 -3.80 0.14
C SER A 21 -0.88 -5.29 0.18
N THR A 22 -1.25 -5.85 -0.98
CA THR A 22 -1.59 -7.27 -1.11
C THR A 22 -0.39 -8.14 -0.77
N THR A 23 0.78 -7.83 -1.35
CA THR A 23 2.03 -8.56 -1.06
C THR A 23 2.39 -8.50 0.42
N MET A 24 2.31 -7.34 1.06
CA MET A 24 2.58 -7.18 2.50
C MET A 24 1.62 -8.01 3.36
N GLY A 25 0.34 -8.09 2.98
CA GLY A 25 -0.64 -8.95 3.67
C GLY A 25 -0.37 -10.45 3.53
N LEU A 26 0.41 -10.86 2.53
CA LEU A 26 0.84 -12.23 2.31
C LEU A 26 2.18 -12.56 2.97
N ILE A 27 2.92 -11.56 3.47
CA ILE A 27 4.14 -11.77 4.23
C ILE A 27 3.73 -12.26 5.63
N ASP A 28 3.82 -13.57 5.83
CA ASP A 28 3.92 -14.17 7.16
C ASP A 28 5.40 -14.49 7.39
N PRO A 29 6.14 -13.70 8.19
CA PRO A 29 7.53 -13.99 8.45
C PRO A 29 7.73 -15.34 9.16
N GLY A 30 6.69 -16.00 9.65
CA GLY A 30 6.80 -17.28 10.35
C GLY A 30 7.53 -17.15 11.68
N ALA A 31 7.19 -18.01 12.64
CA ALA A 31 7.83 -18.00 13.96
C ALA A 31 9.35 -18.24 13.88
N ALA A 32 9.80 -18.98 12.87
CA ALA A 32 11.20 -19.36 12.70
C ALA A 32 12.14 -18.18 12.37
N VAL A 33 11.66 -17.12 11.68
CA VAL A 33 12.52 -15.99 11.28
C VAL A 33 13.12 -15.25 12.47
N LEU A 34 12.46 -15.29 13.62
CA LEU A 34 12.94 -14.68 14.86
C LEU A 34 13.31 -15.70 15.93
N ALA A 35 13.29 -17.00 15.60
CA ALA A 35 13.40 -18.08 16.58
C ALA A 35 12.36 -17.98 17.72
N ALA A 36 11.13 -17.58 17.39
CA ALA A 36 10.02 -17.45 18.36
C ALA A 36 9.64 -18.78 19.03
N ASP A 37 10.05 -19.91 18.44
CA ASP A 37 9.88 -21.26 19.00
C ASP A 37 11.02 -21.67 19.95
N ALA A 38 12.04 -20.84 20.14
CA ALA A 38 13.13 -21.12 21.07
C ALA A 38 12.63 -21.09 22.54
N PRO A 39 13.18 -21.92 23.43
CA PRO A 39 12.81 -21.88 24.84
C PRO A 39 13.46 -20.71 25.59
N GLY A 40 12.84 -20.30 26.71
CA GLY A 40 13.37 -19.30 27.63
C GLY A 40 13.16 -17.85 27.18
N GLY A 41 13.80 -16.90 27.88
CA GLY A 41 13.53 -15.47 27.71
C GLY A 41 13.85 -14.90 26.31
N LEU A 42 14.76 -15.51 25.57
CA LEU A 42 15.00 -15.13 24.16
C LEU A 42 13.86 -15.56 23.24
N GLY A 43 13.21 -16.69 23.53
CA GLY A 43 12.00 -17.12 22.85
C GLY A 43 10.80 -16.23 23.16
N ASP A 44 10.68 -15.77 24.41
CA ASP A 44 9.67 -14.77 24.81
C ASP A 44 9.85 -13.48 24.00
N LEU A 45 11.07 -12.94 23.97
CA LEU A 45 11.42 -11.76 23.18
C LEU A 45 11.13 -11.96 21.69
N ALA A 46 11.48 -13.12 21.13
CA ALA A 46 11.25 -13.43 19.73
C ALA A 46 9.75 -13.50 19.38
N ARG A 47 8.90 -14.02 20.27
CA ARG A 47 7.44 -14.00 20.10
C ARG A 47 6.87 -12.59 20.15
N ASP A 48 7.38 -11.75 21.04
CA ASP A 48 6.96 -10.34 21.13
C ASP A 48 7.36 -9.58 19.86
N LEU A 49 8.61 -9.75 19.40
CA LEU A 49 9.09 -9.13 18.17
C LEU A 49 8.32 -9.64 16.94
N HIS A 50 7.99 -10.94 16.88
CA HIS A 50 7.16 -11.49 15.81
C HIS A 50 5.76 -10.86 15.79
N ARG A 51 5.13 -10.71 16.97
CA ARG A 51 3.83 -10.05 17.09
C ARG A 51 3.87 -8.59 16.63
N ASP A 52 4.91 -7.86 17.04
CA ASP A 52 5.09 -6.45 16.67
C ASP A 52 5.33 -6.30 15.17
N LEU A 53 6.17 -7.16 14.58
CA LEU A 53 6.44 -7.19 13.14
C LEU A 53 5.15 -7.47 12.34
N THR A 54 4.41 -8.51 12.70
CA THR A 54 3.15 -8.87 12.02
C THR A 54 2.12 -7.74 12.13
N THR A 55 2.02 -7.10 13.30
CA THR A 55 1.14 -5.95 13.51
C THR A 55 1.54 -4.76 12.64
N ALA A 56 2.83 -4.47 12.55
CA ALA A 56 3.36 -3.40 11.71
C ALA A 56 3.13 -3.66 10.22
N LEU A 57 3.30 -4.90 9.75
CA LEU A 57 3.03 -5.29 8.36
C LEU A 57 1.55 -5.10 7.98
N VAL A 58 0.62 -5.50 8.87
CA VAL A 58 -0.81 -5.29 8.66
C VAL A 58 -1.16 -3.79 8.60
N ALA A 59 -0.61 -3.00 9.54
CA ALA A 59 -0.81 -1.55 9.54
C ALA A 59 -0.28 -0.92 8.24
N ARG A 60 0.92 -1.31 7.81
CA ARG A 60 1.54 -0.78 6.59
C ARG A 60 0.81 -1.18 5.32
N GLY A 61 0.28 -2.41 5.26
CA GLY A 61 -0.61 -2.83 4.18
C GLY A 61 -1.83 -1.92 4.06
N ARG A 62 -2.53 -1.68 5.18
CA ARG A 62 -3.70 -0.76 5.21
C ARG A 62 -3.35 0.66 4.77
N GLU A 63 -2.22 1.19 5.21
CA GLU A 63 -1.74 2.51 4.77
C GLU A 63 -1.49 2.54 3.26
N SER A 64 -0.82 1.52 2.72
CA SER A 64 -0.53 1.40 1.29
C SER A 64 -1.83 1.36 0.46
N ALA A 65 -2.82 0.57 0.88
CA ALA A 65 -4.13 0.53 0.23
C ALA A 65 -4.85 1.89 0.28
N ALA A 66 -4.82 2.58 1.43
CA ALA A 66 -5.44 3.89 1.58
C ALA A 66 -4.77 4.95 0.69
N HIS A 67 -3.44 4.92 0.55
CA HIS A 67 -2.74 5.80 -0.37
C HIS A 67 -3.04 5.49 -1.83
N GLY A 68 -3.09 4.20 -2.21
CA GLY A 68 -3.47 3.78 -3.55
C GLY A 68 -4.86 4.29 -3.95
N ALA A 69 -5.85 4.15 -3.05
CA ALA A 69 -7.21 4.66 -3.28
C ALA A 69 -7.25 6.19 -3.48
N ARG A 70 -6.45 6.95 -2.72
CA ARG A 70 -6.37 8.42 -2.88
C ARG A 70 -5.76 8.83 -4.22
N LEU A 71 -4.76 8.09 -4.70
CA LEU A 71 -4.16 8.37 -6.01
C LEU A 71 -5.15 8.07 -7.15
N ALA A 72 -5.91 6.97 -7.05
CA ALA A 72 -6.95 6.63 -8.01
C ALA A 72 -8.07 7.69 -8.06
N ASP A 73 -8.54 8.16 -6.89
CA ASP A 73 -9.53 9.24 -6.81
C ASP A 73 -9.02 10.57 -7.42
N THR A 74 -7.74 10.89 -7.16
CA THR A 74 -7.10 12.06 -7.75
C THR A 74 -6.98 11.93 -9.28
N ALA A 75 -6.57 10.76 -9.78
CA ALA A 75 -6.50 10.48 -11.21
C ALA A 75 -7.87 10.62 -11.89
N HIS A 76 -8.92 10.10 -11.25
CA HIS A 76 -10.31 10.24 -11.71
C HIS A 76 -10.73 11.71 -11.80
N THR A 77 -10.47 12.49 -10.75
CA THR A 77 -10.77 13.92 -10.71
C THR A 77 -10.05 14.68 -11.83
N LEU A 78 -8.77 14.38 -12.08
CA LEU A 78 -8.01 15.02 -13.16
C LEU A 78 -8.59 14.72 -14.55
N ARG A 79 -9.07 13.49 -14.80
CA ARG A 79 -9.74 13.14 -16.05
C ARG A 79 -11.04 13.91 -16.25
N LEU A 80 -11.83 14.07 -15.20
CA LEU A 80 -13.05 14.89 -15.23
C LEU A 80 -12.74 16.34 -15.57
N VAL A 81 -11.73 16.92 -14.90
CA VAL A 81 -11.29 18.29 -15.18
C VAL A 81 -10.79 18.43 -16.63
N ALA A 82 -9.98 17.49 -17.11
CA ALA A 82 -9.49 17.50 -18.49
C ALA A 82 -10.63 17.37 -19.52
N ALA A 83 -11.67 16.59 -19.22
CA ALA A 83 -12.85 16.46 -20.06
C ALA A 83 -13.64 17.77 -20.13
N ASN A 84 -13.89 18.41 -18.98
CA ASN A 84 -14.61 19.67 -18.92
C ASN A 84 -13.89 20.80 -19.65
N TYR A 85 -12.55 20.85 -19.58
CA TYR A 85 -11.77 21.83 -20.35
C TYR A 85 -11.90 21.60 -21.85
N ARG A 86 -11.87 20.34 -22.32
CA ARG A 86 -12.06 20.04 -23.74
C ARG A 86 -13.46 20.43 -24.22
N GLU A 87 -14.49 20.19 -23.43
CA GLU A 87 -15.87 20.58 -23.76
C GLU A 87 -16.06 22.11 -23.77
N ALA A 88 -15.32 22.85 -22.95
CA ALA A 88 -15.38 24.31 -22.92
C ALA A 88 -14.53 24.99 -24.02
N ASP A 89 -13.50 24.30 -24.52
CA ASP A 89 -12.62 24.77 -25.61
C ASP A 89 -13.19 24.49 -27.01
N ASP A 90 -14.17 23.57 -27.13
CA ASP A 90 -14.92 23.25 -28.36
C ASP A 90 -16.11 24.21 -28.59
#